data_AF-A0A6T7IN47-F1
#
_entry.id   AF-A0A6T7IN47-F1
#
_cell.length_a   1.000
_cell.length_b   1.000
_cell.length_c   1.000
_cell.angle_alpha   90.00
_cell.angle_beta   90.00
_cell.angle_gamma   90.00
#
_symmetry.space_group_name_H-M   'P 1'
#
loop_
_entity.id
_entity.type
_entity.pdbx_description
1 polymer ?
#
loop_
_entity_poly.entity_id
_entity_poly.type
_entity_poly.pdbx_seq_one_letter_code
_entity_poly.pdbx_strand_id
1 'polypeptide(L)'
;AKKGICSNFLCDTKAGEEVNMTGPAGKVMLMPEEDPTTDYIMVATGTGIAPYRGFIRRLFVEKTPAAEVYKGEAWLFLGVANSDALLYDDEFQEAKSNYPENFRIDYALSREQENSKGGKMYIQDKVEEYADEVFGKLENGAHIYFCGLKGMMPGIQSMLKGVAEKKGLDYDVWLKGLKSKKQWHVEVY
;
A
#
# COMPACT_ATOMS: atom_id res chain seq x y z
N ALA A 1 -3.25 -30.59 -0.72
CA ALA A 1 -3.52 -29.49 -1.67
C ALA A 1 -2.48 -29.54 -2.79
N LYS A 2 -2.85 -29.27 -4.06
CA LYS A 2 -1.86 -29.17 -5.15
C LYS A 2 -1.02 -27.91 -4.93
N LYS A 3 0.30 -28.00 -5.01
CA LYS A 3 1.23 -26.86 -4.90
C LYS A 3 1.14 -26.01 -6.18
N GLY A 4 1.33 -24.69 -6.04
CA GLY A 4 1.39 -23.77 -7.19
C GLY A 4 2.69 -23.95 -7.97
N ILE A 5 2.60 -24.16 -9.29
CA ILE A 5 3.77 -24.53 -10.12
C ILE A 5 4.81 -23.40 -10.13
N CYS A 6 4.43 -22.20 -10.60
CA CYS A 6 5.36 -21.09 -10.79
C CYS A 6 5.92 -20.53 -9.47
N SER A 7 5.08 -20.40 -8.44
CA SER A 7 5.54 -19.87 -7.14
C SER A 7 6.52 -20.80 -6.43
N ASN A 8 6.32 -22.13 -6.49
CA ASN A 8 7.30 -23.07 -5.91
C ASN A 8 8.57 -23.11 -6.76
N PHE A 9 8.47 -23.10 -8.10
CA PHE A 9 9.63 -22.99 -8.98
C PHE A 9 10.50 -21.78 -8.61
N LEU A 10 9.90 -20.59 -8.47
CA LEU A 10 10.64 -19.37 -8.12
C LEU A 10 11.26 -19.42 -6.71
N CYS A 11 10.54 -19.98 -5.72
CA CYS A 11 11.09 -20.12 -4.36
C CYS A 11 12.23 -21.14 -4.29
N ASP A 12 12.21 -22.17 -5.13
CA ASP A 12 13.19 -23.27 -5.14
C ASP A 12 14.38 -22.98 -6.08
N THR A 13 14.30 -21.91 -6.89
CA THR A 13 15.33 -21.51 -7.87
C THR A 13 16.63 -21.11 -7.16
N LYS A 14 17.77 -21.48 -7.75
CA LYS A 14 19.11 -21.18 -7.22
C LYS A 14 19.85 -20.15 -8.08
N ALA A 15 20.84 -19.50 -7.48
CA ALA A 15 21.72 -18.58 -8.20
C ALA A 15 22.41 -19.31 -9.38
N GLY A 16 22.30 -18.71 -10.57
CA GLY A 16 22.84 -19.26 -11.81
C GLY A 16 21.85 -20.06 -12.66
N GLU A 17 20.64 -20.34 -12.15
CA GLU A 17 19.58 -20.97 -12.94
C GLU A 17 18.91 -19.97 -13.90
N GLU A 18 18.55 -20.44 -15.09
CA GLU A 18 17.88 -19.62 -16.09
C GLU A 18 16.38 -19.51 -15.82
N VAL A 19 15.84 -18.29 -15.89
CA VAL A 19 14.42 -17.99 -15.72
C VAL A 19 13.91 -17.23 -16.94
N ASN A 20 12.85 -17.74 -17.57
CA ASN A 20 12.20 -17.06 -18.68
C ASN A 20 11.41 -15.86 -18.16
N MET A 21 11.64 -14.68 -18.76
CA MET A 21 10.98 -13.42 -18.38
C MET A 21 10.16 -12.85 -19.54
N THR A 22 9.08 -12.16 -19.21
CA THR A 22 8.24 -11.38 -20.16
C THR A 22 7.95 -10.00 -19.56
N GLY A 23 7.56 -9.02 -20.39
CA GLY A 23 7.19 -7.67 -19.95
C GLY A 23 8.24 -6.59 -20.25
N PRO A 24 8.19 -5.43 -19.54
CA PRO A 24 7.26 -5.10 -18.45
C PRO A 24 5.82 -4.91 -18.94
N ALA A 25 4.85 -5.10 -18.04
CA ALA A 25 3.43 -4.85 -18.27
C ALA A 25 2.84 -4.09 -17.08
N GLY A 26 1.74 -3.37 -17.32
CA GLY A 26 1.05 -2.58 -16.29
C GLY A 26 1.31 -1.07 -16.40
N LYS A 27 0.27 -0.28 -16.13
CA LYS A 27 0.33 1.19 -16.04
C LYS A 27 -0.42 1.74 -14.82
N VAL A 28 -1.08 0.87 -14.05
CA VAL A 28 -1.97 1.26 -12.95
C VAL A 28 -1.16 1.68 -11.72
N MET A 29 -0.04 0.99 -11.45
CA MET A 29 0.80 1.24 -10.27
C MET A 29 1.98 2.17 -10.56
N LEU A 30 1.86 3.07 -11.54
CA LEU A 30 2.88 4.09 -11.79
C LEU A 30 2.77 5.20 -10.74
N MET A 31 3.90 5.55 -10.15
CA MET A 31 4.02 6.68 -9.23
C MET A 31 4.11 7.98 -10.05
N PRO A 32 3.16 8.92 -9.93
CA PRO A 32 3.33 10.25 -10.49
C PRO A 32 4.49 10.93 -9.75
N GLU A 33 5.28 11.74 -10.43
CA GLU A 33 6.49 12.38 -9.85
C GLU A 33 6.59 13.86 -10.20
N GLU A 34 5.58 14.39 -10.89
CA GLU A 34 5.55 15.75 -11.40
C GLU A 34 5.43 16.79 -10.28
N ASP A 35 4.70 16.46 -9.21
CA ASP A 35 4.57 17.29 -8.02
C ASP A 35 5.28 16.63 -6.82
N PRO A 36 6.39 17.21 -6.33
CA PRO A 36 7.15 16.65 -5.21
C PRO A 36 6.41 16.65 -3.88
N THR A 37 5.31 17.40 -3.76
CA THR A 37 4.49 17.47 -2.54
C THR A 37 3.40 16.41 -2.48
N THR A 38 3.30 15.56 -3.50
CA THR A 38 2.29 14.51 -3.58
C THR A 38 2.42 13.49 -2.44
N ASP A 39 1.35 13.32 -1.68
CA ASP A 39 1.23 12.26 -0.69
C ASP A 39 0.88 10.92 -1.37
N TYR A 40 1.53 9.84 -0.93
CA TYR A 40 1.25 8.48 -1.39
C TYR A 40 0.73 7.61 -0.25
N ILE A 41 -0.53 7.20 -0.33
CA ILE A 41 -1.14 6.26 0.61
C ILE A 41 -1.06 4.87 -0.01
N MET A 42 -0.25 4.00 0.56
CA MET A 42 0.06 2.68 0.03
C MET A 42 -0.55 1.61 0.92
N VAL A 43 -1.56 0.90 0.44
CA VAL A 43 -2.25 -0.15 1.21
C VAL A 43 -1.87 -1.52 0.67
N ALA A 44 -1.14 -2.30 1.46
CA ALA A 44 -0.63 -3.62 1.13
C ALA A 44 -1.19 -4.73 2.01
N THR A 45 -1.34 -5.92 1.44
CA THR A 45 -1.42 -7.17 2.21
C THR A 45 -0.43 -8.21 1.67
N GLY A 46 0.33 -8.84 2.57
CA GLY A 46 1.32 -9.86 2.21
C GLY A 46 2.24 -9.42 1.07
N THR A 47 2.29 -10.20 -0.02
CA THR A 47 3.14 -9.92 -1.20
C THR A 47 2.75 -8.65 -1.97
N GLY A 48 1.60 -8.03 -1.67
CA GLY A 48 1.21 -6.72 -2.20
C GLY A 48 2.12 -5.57 -1.76
N ILE A 49 3.07 -5.81 -0.86
CA ILE A 49 4.14 -4.86 -0.50
C ILE A 49 5.12 -4.60 -1.67
N ALA A 50 5.21 -5.50 -2.64
CA ALA A 50 6.22 -5.48 -3.70
C ALA A 50 6.34 -4.14 -4.46
N PRO A 51 5.26 -3.52 -4.99
CA PRO A 51 5.37 -2.21 -5.66
C PRO A 51 5.86 -1.12 -4.71
N TYR A 52 5.40 -1.15 -3.44
CA TYR A 52 5.69 -0.11 -2.47
C TYR A 52 7.13 -0.17 -1.96
N ARG A 53 7.74 -1.36 -1.91
CA ARG A 53 9.20 -1.45 -1.71
C ARG A 53 9.94 -0.68 -2.80
N GLY A 54 9.51 -0.79 -4.06
CA GLY A 54 10.06 -0.01 -5.16
C GLY A 54 9.89 1.51 -4.96
N PHE A 55 8.71 1.95 -4.53
CA PHE A 55 8.43 3.37 -4.26
C PHE A 55 9.33 3.90 -3.14
N ILE A 56 9.38 3.19 -2.01
CA ILE A 56 10.15 3.56 -0.82
C ILE A 56 11.65 3.63 -1.16
N ARG A 57 12.19 2.66 -1.90
CA ARG A 57 13.59 2.73 -2.33
C ARG A 57 13.85 3.93 -3.23
N ARG A 58 12.97 4.16 -4.19
CA ARG A 58 13.10 5.28 -5.13
C ARG A 58 13.06 6.64 -4.43
N LEU A 59 12.22 6.79 -3.40
CA LEU A 59 12.03 8.04 -2.67
C LEU A 59 13.07 8.28 -1.56
N PHE A 60 13.53 7.22 -0.87
CA PHE A 60 14.27 7.39 0.39
C PHE A 60 15.63 6.67 0.46
N VAL A 61 15.89 5.69 -0.42
CA VAL A 61 17.10 4.85 -0.34
C VAL A 61 18.07 5.12 -1.49
N GLU A 62 17.54 5.25 -2.69
CA GLU A 62 18.32 5.44 -3.91
C GLU A 62 18.49 6.93 -4.23
N LYS A 63 19.63 7.30 -4.81
CA LYS A 63 19.86 8.66 -5.31
C LYS A 63 19.14 8.81 -6.65
N THR A 64 17.91 9.30 -6.62
CA THR A 64 17.07 9.51 -7.80
C THR A 64 16.61 10.96 -7.88
N PRO A 65 16.24 11.48 -9.07
CA PRO A 65 15.67 12.82 -9.19
C PRO A 65 14.43 13.02 -8.32
N ALA A 66 13.60 11.98 -8.15
CA ALA A 66 12.44 12.02 -7.27
C ALA A 66 12.85 12.19 -5.79
N ALA A 67 13.84 11.40 -5.33
CA ALA A 67 14.34 11.48 -3.95
C ALA A 67 14.92 12.86 -3.61
N GLU A 68 15.61 13.52 -4.55
CA GLU A 68 16.24 14.82 -4.32
C GLU A 68 15.23 15.95 -4.03
N VAL A 69 14.01 15.84 -4.56
CA VAL A 69 13.01 16.91 -4.46
C VAL A 69 11.79 16.55 -3.62
N TYR A 70 11.62 15.28 -3.24
CA TYR A 70 10.42 14.80 -2.56
C TYR A 70 10.15 15.53 -1.24
N LYS A 71 8.90 15.97 -1.06
CA LYS A 71 8.42 16.77 0.09
C LYS A 71 7.07 16.29 0.63
N GLY A 72 6.38 15.40 -0.07
CA GLY A 72 5.15 14.78 0.40
C GLY A 72 5.40 13.74 1.49
N GLU A 73 4.33 13.09 1.92
CA GLU A 73 4.37 11.94 2.80
C GLU A 73 4.04 10.64 2.05
N ALA A 74 4.93 9.65 2.17
CA ALA A 74 4.70 8.28 1.77
C ALA A 74 4.23 7.48 2.99
N TRP A 75 2.97 7.07 2.98
CA TRP A 75 2.33 6.38 4.09
C TRP A 75 1.96 4.95 3.71
N LEU A 76 2.69 3.99 4.28
CA LEU A 76 2.48 2.57 4.07
C LEU A 76 1.60 1.96 5.16
N PHE A 77 0.49 1.36 4.75
CA PHE A 77 -0.32 0.44 5.55
C PHE A 77 0.02 -0.99 5.14
N LEU A 78 0.56 -1.80 6.06
CA LEU A 78 0.93 -3.19 5.79
C LEU A 78 0.15 -4.19 6.66
N GLY A 79 -0.70 -4.98 6.01
CA GLY A 79 -1.44 -6.08 6.65
C GLY A 79 -0.75 -7.43 6.47
N VAL A 80 -0.42 -8.08 7.60
CA VAL A 80 0.17 -9.44 7.62
C VAL A 80 -0.44 -10.29 8.73
N ALA A 81 -0.05 -11.56 8.80
CA ALA A 81 -0.57 -12.47 9.81
C ALA A 81 -0.09 -12.09 11.23
N ASN A 82 1.21 -11.89 11.38
CA ASN A 82 1.94 -11.68 12.64
C ASN A 82 3.28 -10.98 12.33
N SER A 83 4.02 -10.58 13.36
CA SER A 83 5.33 -9.91 13.20
C SER A 83 6.32 -10.72 12.36
N ASP A 84 6.33 -12.05 12.49
CA ASP A 84 7.23 -12.94 11.73
C ASP A 84 6.93 -12.98 10.22
N ALA A 85 5.76 -12.48 9.81
CA ALA A 85 5.35 -12.38 8.42
C ALA A 85 5.62 -11.00 7.82
N LEU A 86 6.24 -10.08 8.56
CA LEU A 86 6.67 -8.78 8.02
C LEU A 86 7.75 -8.98 6.96
N LEU A 87 7.60 -8.24 5.86
CA LEU A 87 8.49 -8.30 4.71
C LEU A 87 9.23 -6.97 4.63
N TYR A 88 10.57 -7.01 4.59
CA TYR A 88 11.44 -5.83 4.45
C TYR A 88 11.33 -4.82 5.60
N ASP A 89 10.98 -5.29 6.79
CA ASP A 89 10.72 -4.43 7.95
C ASP A 89 11.92 -3.59 8.35
N ASP A 90 13.11 -4.18 8.32
CA ASP A 90 14.39 -3.52 8.57
C ASP A 90 14.62 -2.33 7.64
N GLU A 91 14.41 -2.52 6.33
CA GLU A 91 14.52 -1.48 5.31
C GLU A 91 13.52 -0.34 5.55
N PHE A 92 12.29 -0.66 5.95
CA PHE A 92 11.26 0.35 6.23
C PHE A 92 11.50 1.10 7.55
N GLN A 93 11.97 0.42 8.60
CA GLN A 93 12.32 1.08 9.85
C GLN A 93 13.53 2.01 9.68
N GLU A 94 14.52 1.63 8.86
CA GLU A 94 15.63 2.52 8.50
C GLU A 94 15.14 3.76 7.75
N ALA A 95 14.30 3.59 6.72
CA ALA A 95 13.70 4.71 5.99
C ALA A 95 12.91 5.63 6.93
N LYS A 96 12.11 5.07 7.85
CA LYS A 96 11.32 5.83 8.83
C LYS A 96 12.21 6.63 9.79
N SER A 97 13.30 6.03 10.25
CA SER A 97 14.25 6.72 11.14
C SER A 97 14.98 7.87 10.43
N ASN A 98 15.29 7.71 9.14
CA ASN A 98 16.01 8.72 8.37
C ASN A 98 15.09 9.85 7.89
N TYR A 99 13.80 9.56 7.64
CA TYR A 99 12.82 10.49 7.10
C TYR A 99 11.50 10.49 7.90
N PRO A 100 11.54 10.82 9.21
CA PRO A 100 10.37 10.68 10.10
C PRO A 100 9.19 11.59 9.74
N GLU A 101 9.43 12.67 8.98
CA GLU A 101 8.39 13.61 8.52
C GLU A 101 7.81 13.24 7.14
N ASN A 102 8.48 12.35 6.39
CA ASN A 102 8.10 12.01 5.01
C ASN A 102 7.74 10.54 4.82
N PHE A 103 8.12 9.65 5.74
CA PHE A 103 7.77 8.24 5.66
C PHE A 103 7.10 7.75 6.94
N ARG A 104 5.90 7.20 6.76
CA ARG A 104 5.08 6.63 7.82
C ARG A 104 4.71 5.20 7.47
N ILE A 105 4.75 4.31 8.47
CA ILE A 105 4.30 2.92 8.33
C ILE A 105 3.42 2.52 9.50
N ASP A 106 2.28 1.90 9.18
CA ASP A 106 1.27 1.40 10.09
C ASP A 106 0.95 -0.07 9.77
N TYR A 107 0.97 -0.93 10.79
CA TYR A 107 0.78 -2.38 10.64
C TYR A 107 -0.61 -2.82 11.06
N ALA A 108 -1.14 -3.83 10.37
CA ALA A 108 -2.29 -4.61 10.80
C ALA A 108 -1.89 -6.08 10.97
N LEU A 109 -1.70 -6.53 12.22
CA LEU A 109 -1.25 -7.88 12.56
C LEU A 109 -2.44 -8.74 13.00
N SER A 110 -3.06 -9.43 12.04
CA SER A 110 -4.36 -10.10 12.26
C SER A 110 -4.39 -11.22 13.32
N ARG A 111 -3.23 -11.70 13.79
CA ARG A 111 -3.11 -12.71 14.85
C ARG A 111 -2.61 -12.16 16.18
N GLU A 112 -2.22 -10.89 16.23
CA GLU A 112 -1.54 -10.28 17.39
C GLU A 112 -2.21 -8.97 17.86
N GLN A 113 -3.07 -8.40 17.03
CA GLN A 113 -3.77 -7.14 17.30
C GLN A 113 -5.27 -7.33 17.18
N GLU A 114 -6.00 -6.59 18.01
CA GLU A 114 -7.47 -6.53 18.00
C GLU A 114 -7.93 -5.16 17.53
N ASN A 115 -8.98 -5.13 16.70
CA ASN A 115 -9.63 -3.88 16.31
C ASN A 115 -10.57 -3.38 17.41
N SER A 116 -11.11 -2.17 17.23
CA SER A 116 -12.02 -1.52 18.18
C SER A 116 -13.31 -2.30 18.50
N LYS A 117 -13.63 -3.33 17.71
CA LYS A 117 -14.79 -4.20 17.88
C LYS A 117 -14.44 -5.54 18.56
N GLY A 118 -13.20 -5.72 19.03
CA GLY A 118 -12.71 -6.95 19.65
C GLY A 118 -12.48 -8.10 18.64
N GLY A 119 -12.43 -7.79 17.35
CA GLY A 119 -12.10 -8.74 16.29
C GLY A 119 -10.63 -8.66 15.88
N LYS A 120 -10.19 -9.55 14.99
CA LYS A 120 -8.84 -9.51 14.40
C LYS A 120 -8.59 -8.18 13.68
N MET A 121 -7.41 -7.59 13.88
CA MET A 121 -6.96 -6.39 13.17
C MET A 121 -6.64 -6.72 11.70
N TYR A 122 -7.49 -6.27 10.78
CA TYR A 122 -7.20 -6.31 9.34
C TYR A 122 -6.84 -4.92 8.81
N ILE A 123 -6.34 -4.88 7.58
CA ILE A 123 -5.83 -3.65 6.99
C ILE A 123 -6.90 -2.56 6.88
N GLN A 124 -8.15 -2.92 6.59
CA GLN A 124 -9.24 -1.95 6.56
C GLN A 124 -9.53 -1.35 7.94
N ASP A 125 -9.33 -2.11 9.03
CA ASP A 125 -9.54 -1.61 10.38
C ASP A 125 -8.44 -0.58 10.73
N LYS A 126 -7.19 -0.88 10.36
CA LYS A 126 -6.07 0.05 10.56
C LYS A 126 -6.23 1.34 9.76
N VAL A 127 -6.71 1.26 8.52
CA VAL A 127 -7.02 2.46 7.72
C VAL A 127 -8.21 3.23 8.33
N GLU A 128 -9.22 2.55 8.90
CA GLU A 128 -10.36 3.19 9.56
C GLU A 128 -9.93 4.04 10.78
N GLU A 129 -8.91 3.61 11.54
CA GLU A 129 -8.37 4.39 12.66
C GLU A 129 -7.85 5.78 12.26
N TYR A 130 -7.42 5.93 11.01
CA TYR A 130 -6.89 7.18 10.45
C TYR A 130 -7.78 7.78 9.37
N ALA A 131 -9.06 7.41 9.34
CA ALA A 131 -9.93 7.73 8.23
C ALA A 131 -10.10 9.24 7.99
N ASP A 132 -10.06 10.07 9.04
CA ASP A 132 -10.12 11.52 8.89
C ASP A 132 -8.89 12.07 8.15
N GLU A 133 -7.70 11.59 8.51
CA GLU A 133 -6.43 12.00 7.90
C GLU A 133 -6.33 11.48 6.46
N VAL A 134 -6.68 10.22 6.22
CA VAL A 134 -6.71 9.61 4.88
C VAL A 134 -7.66 10.37 3.94
N PHE A 135 -8.86 10.69 4.38
CA PHE A 135 -9.81 11.45 3.56
C PHE A 135 -9.33 12.89 3.30
N GLY A 136 -8.76 13.55 4.31
CA GLY A 136 -8.19 14.89 4.15
C GLY A 136 -7.03 14.91 3.15
N LYS A 137 -6.12 13.93 3.21
CA LYS A 137 -5.03 13.77 2.23
C LYS A 137 -5.57 13.56 0.81
N LEU A 138 -6.58 12.70 0.65
CA LEU A 138 -7.20 12.45 -0.66
C LEU A 138 -7.90 13.69 -1.24
N GLU A 139 -8.55 14.48 -0.40
CA GLU A 139 -9.12 15.77 -0.78
C GLU A 139 -8.03 16.75 -1.27
N ASN A 140 -6.86 16.74 -0.60
CA ASN A 140 -5.72 17.59 -0.89
C ASN A 140 -4.81 17.11 -2.04
N GLY A 141 -5.14 16.01 -2.73
CA GLY A 141 -4.39 15.58 -3.91
C GLY A 141 -3.68 14.24 -3.79
N ALA A 142 -3.67 13.59 -2.61
CA ALA A 142 -2.97 12.33 -2.41
C ALA A 142 -3.41 11.23 -3.39
N HIS A 143 -2.48 10.35 -3.73
CA HIS A 143 -2.76 9.13 -4.47
C HIS A 143 -2.84 7.95 -3.50
N ILE A 144 -3.89 7.13 -3.62
CA ILE A 144 -4.06 5.90 -2.87
C ILE A 144 -3.92 4.67 -3.76
N TYR A 145 -3.12 3.72 -3.30
CA TYR A 145 -2.77 2.49 -3.97
C TYR A 145 -3.22 1.29 -3.14
N PHE A 146 -3.74 0.26 -3.80
CA PHE A 146 -4.12 -1.00 -3.18
C PHE A 146 -3.46 -2.16 -3.92
N CYS A 147 -2.70 -2.99 -3.20
CA CYS A 147 -2.05 -4.15 -3.79
C CYS A 147 -2.04 -5.34 -2.83
N GLY A 148 -2.29 -6.53 -3.39
CA GLY A 148 -2.35 -7.79 -2.65
C GLY A 148 -3.36 -8.77 -3.23
N LEU A 149 -3.80 -9.73 -2.42
CA LEU A 149 -4.81 -10.70 -2.84
C LEU A 149 -6.18 -10.03 -2.99
N LYS A 150 -6.98 -10.43 -4.00
CA LYS A 150 -8.34 -9.91 -4.25
C LYS A 150 -9.24 -9.84 -3.01
N GLY A 151 -9.05 -10.75 -2.06
CA GLY A 151 -9.82 -10.82 -0.81
C GLY A 151 -9.74 -9.56 0.07
N MET A 152 -8.74 -8.69 -0.10
CA MET A 152 -8.62 -7.46 0.70
C MET A 152 -9.65 -6.38 0.31
N MET A 153 -10.03 -6.31 -0.97
CA MET A 153 -10.79 -5.18 -1.50
C MET A 153 -12.22 -5.06 -0.95
N PRO A 154 -13.01 -6.13 -0.80
CA PRO A 154 -14.38 -6.01 -0.27
C PRO A 154 -14.43 -5.36 1.12
N GLY A 155 -13.50 -5.71 2.02
CA GLY A 155 -13.41 -5.12 3.35
C GLY A 155 -13.05 -3.64 3.31
N ILE A 156 -12.05 -3.27 2.50
CA ILE A 156 -11.64 -1.88 2.30
C ILE A 156 -12.76 -1.03 1.71
N GLN A 157 -13.45 -1.51 0.67
CA GLN A 157 -14.54 -0.77 0.04
C GLN A 157 -15.72 -0.57 0.99
N SER A 158 -16.08 -1.60 1.75
CA SER A 158 -17.13 -1.51 2.77
C SER A 158 -16.77 -0.46 3.84
N MET A 159 -15.52 -0.50 4.33
CA MET A 159 -15.01 0.46 5.31
C MET A 159 -15.04 1.90 4.76
N LEU A 160 -14.48 2.14 3.57
CA LEU A 160 -14.45 3.47 2.96
C LEU A 160 -15.85 4.02 2.69
N LYS A 161 -16.79 3.16 2.27
CA LYS A 161 -18.19 3.53 2.12
C LYS A 161 -18.81 3.96 3.45
N GLY A 162 -18.60 3.18 4.51
CA GLY A 162 -19.09 3.52 5.85
C GLY A 162 -18.50 4.83 6.38
N VAL A 163 -17.22 5.10 6.14
CA VAL A 163 -16.59 6.38 6.51
C VAL A 163 -17.17 7.54 5.68
N ALA A 164 -17.31 7.37 4.37
CA ALA A 164 -17.87 8.40 3.49
C ALA A 164 -19.29 8.79 3.94
N GLU A 165 -20.14 7.80 4.24
CA GLU A 165 -21.51 8.03 4.74
C GLU A 165 -21.51 8.78 6.08
N LYS A 166 -20.63 8.41 7.02
CA LYS A 166 -20.47 9.15 8.30
C LYS A 166 -20.03 10.60 8.11
N LYS A 167 -19.28 10.89 7.04
CA LYS A 167 -18.87 12.24 6.63
C LYS A 167 -19.90 12.98 5.79
N GLY A 168 -21.08 12.39 5.53
CA GLY A 168 -22.11 12.98 4.70
C GLY A 168 -21.76 13.02 3.21
N LEU A 169 -20.82 12.19 2.76
CA LEU A 169 -20.40 12.08 1.36
C LEU A 169 -21.14 10.94 0.66
N ASP A 170 -21.52 11.17 -0.61
CA ASP A 170 -21.94 10.09 -1.50
C ASP A 170 -20.69 9.32 -1.95
N TYR A 171 -20.59 8.06 -1.55
CA TYR A 171 -19.43 7.21 -1.82
C TYR A 171 -19.16 7.02 -3.32
N ASP A 172 -20.19 6.84 -4.13
CA ASP A 172 -20.04 6.58 -5.56
C ASP A 172 -19.57 7.84 -6.29
N VAL A 173 -20.10 9.00 -5.91
CA VAL A 173 -19.63 10.30 -6.42
C VAL A 173 -18.20 10.58 -5.98
N TRP A 174 -17.88 10.35 -4.71
CA TRP A 174 -16.53 10.55 -4.16
C TRP A 174 -15.50 9.66 -4.86
N LEU A 175 -15.77 8.36 -4.97
CA LEU A 175 -14.89 7.40 -5.63
C LEU A 175 -14.72 7.72 -7.12
N LYS A 176 -15.79 8.12 -7.81
CA LYS A 176 -15.73 8.57 -9.20
C LYS A 176 -14.84 9.81 -9.35
N GLY A 177 -14.89 10.73 -8.39
CA GLY A 177 -14.01 11.89 -8.31
C GLY A 177 -12.53 11.52 -8.19
N LEU A 178 -12.18 10.59 -7.29
CA LEU A 178 -10.80 10.12 -7.16
C LEU A 178 -10.30 9.46 -8.46
N LYS A 179 -11.14 8.64 -9.10
CA LYS A 179 -10.79 7.98 -10.37
C LYS A 179 -10.60 8.97 -11.51
N SER A 180 -11.45 10.00 -11.64
CA SER A 180 -11.28 11.00 -12.70
C SER A 180 -10.02 11.84 -12.52
N LYS A 181 -9.62 12.08 -11.26
CA LYS A 181 -8.35 12.71 -10.88
C LYS A 181 -7.13 11.77 -10.93
N LYS A 182 -7.31 10.49 -11.28
CA LYS A 182 -6.26 9.45 -11.28
C LYS A 182 -5.59 9.23 -9.91
N GLN A 183 -6.32 9.46 -8.82
CA GLN A 183 -5.83 9.28 -7.45
C GLN A 183 -6.06 7.87 -6.90
N TRP A 184 -6.79 7.02 -7.62
CA TRP A 184 -7.23 5.71 -7.13
C TRP A 184 -6.63 4.57 -7.98
N HIS A 185 -5.74 3.78 -7.38
CA HIS A 185 -4.97 2.74 -8.07
C HIS A 185 -5.16 1.38 -7.40
N VAL A 186 -5.52 0.35 -8.18
CA VAL A 186 -5.79 -1.00 -7.63
C VAL A 186 -5.14 -2.05 -8.52
N GLU A 187 -4.26 -2.86 -7.92
CA GLU A 187 -3.65 -4.04 -8.55
C GLU A 187 -3.77 -5.24 -7.59
N VAL A 188 -4.84 -6.02 -7.75
CA VAL A 188 -5.13 -7.18 -6.91
C VAL A 188 -5.30 -8.46 -7.73
N TYR A 189 -4.78 -9.58 -7.22
CA TYR A 189 -4.71 -10.87 -7.93
C TYR A 189 -5.45 -12.01 -7.24
#